data_AF-A0A1F7PT11-F1
#
_entry.id   AF-A0A1F7PT11-F1
#
_cell.length_a   1.000
_cell.length_b   1.000
_cell.length_c   1.000
_cell.angle_alpha   90.00
_cell.angle_beta   90.00
_cell.angle_gamma   90.00
#
_symmetry.space_group_name_H-M   'P 1'
#
loop_
_entity.id
_entity.type
_entity.pdbx_description
1 polymer ?
#
loop_
_entity_poly.entity_id
_entity_poly.type
_entity_poly.pdbx_seq_one_letter_code
_entity_poly.pdbx_strand_id
1 'polypeptide(L)'
;MLEENRPVSPVRLFTLIGGLTGIITGFGLTIWSALKWGLVTGGKPVVSIPPFVIIAFELGILLGGLSTLLAILVLGKLPALRRSPTYDPRFTVDRFGIAVTCGPERAPAAGRCLSQAGAEEVRR
;
A
#
# COMPACT_ATOMS: atom_id res chain seq x y z
N MET A 1 -0.33 1.05 -27.82
CA MET A 1 -0.81 -0.34 -27.62
C MET A 1 0.22 -1.18 -26.85
N LEU A 2 0.79 -0.67 -25.74
CA LEU A 2 1.84 -1.35 -24.94
C LEU A 2 1.49 -1.37 -23.44
N GLU A 3 0.21 -1.38 -23.08
CA GLU A 3 -0.22 -1.31 -21.67
C GLU A 3 -0.72 -2.64 -21.10
N GLU A 4 -0.75 -3.71 -21.91
CA GLU A 4 -1.49 -4.94 -21.60
C GLU A 4 -0.89 -5.79 -20.46
N ASN A 5 0.34 -5.54 -20.00
CA ASN A 5 1.01 -6.44 -19.05
C ASN A 5 1.83 -5.75 -17.95
N ARG A 6 1.27 -4.70 -17.32
CA ARG A 6 1.86 -4.18 -16.08
C ARG A 6 1.39 -5.04 -14.90
N PRO A 7 2.31 -5.67 -14.13
CA PRO A 7 1.92 -6.44 -12.96
C PRO A 7 1.22 -5.53 -11.94
N VAL A 8 0.05 -5.97 -11.49
CA VAL A 8 -0.73 -5.22 -10.48
C VAL A 8 0.01 -5.23 -9.15
N SER A 9 -0.03 -4.09 -8.44
CA SER A 9 0.62 -3.99 -7.13
C SER A 9 -0.06 -4.92 -6.12
N PRO A 10 0.68 -5.81 -5.44
CA PRO A 10 0.13 -6.71 -4.42
C PRO A 10 -0.49 -5.99 -3.22
N VAL A 11 -0.19 -4.71 -3.00
CA VAL A 11 -0.77 -3.87 -1.92
C VAL A 11 -2.31 -3.83 -1.98
N ARG A 12 -2.89 -3.97 -3.17
CA ARG A 12 -4.35 -4.00 -3.36
C ARG A 12 -5.00 -5.20 -2.67
N LEU A 13 -4.34 -6.36 -2.67
CA LEU A 13 -4.85 -7.56 -2.03
C LEU A 13 -4.88 -7.41 -0.50
N PHE A 14 -3.84 -6.82 0.09
CA PHE A 14 -3.81 -6.52 1.52
C PHE A 14 -4.94 -5.58 1.93
N THR A 15 -5.21 -4.56 1.11
CA THR A 15 -6.31 -3.60 1.33
C THR A 15 -7.66 -4.31 1.29
N LEU A 16 -7.87 -5.19 0.31
CA LEU A 16 -9.10 -5.97 0.17
C LEU A 16 -9.33 -6.89 1.37
N ILE A 17 -8.30 -7.64 1.79
CA ILE A 17 -8.39 -8.54 2.95
C ILE A 17 -8.68 -7.72 4.21
N GLY A 18 -7.95 -6.63 4.44
CA GLY A 18 -8.17 -5.75 5.60
C GLY A 18 -9.58 -5.18 5.65
N GLY A 19 -10.09 -4.70 4.51
CA GLY A 19 -11.45 -4.16 4.42
C GLY A 19 -12.53 -5.21 4.68
N LEU A 20 -12.40 -6.42 4.11
CA LEU A 20 -13.33 -7.52 4.35
C LEU A 20 -13.31 -7.96 5.81
N THR A 21 -12.12 -8.09 6.41
CA THR A 21 -11.99 -8.38 7.84
C THR A 21 -12.66 -7.27 8.67
N GLY A 22 -12.49 -6.00 8.31
CA GLY A 22 -13.15 -4.87 8.99
C GLY A 22 -14.66 -4.94 8.96
N ILE A 23 -15.25 -5.24 7.80
CA ILE A 23 -16.71 -5.40 7.66
C ILE A 23 -17.21 -6.59 8.50
N ILE A 24 -16.55 -7.74 8.44
CA ILE A 24 -16.93 -8.94 9.21
C ILE A 24 -16.85 -8.64 10.70
N THR A 25 -15.77 -8.01 11.17
CA THR A 25 -15.61 -7.64 12.58
C THR A 25 -16.62 -6.58 13.01
N GLY A 26 -16.98 -5.61 12.16
CA GLY A 26 -17.97 -4.58 12.47
C GLY A 26 -19.38 -5.13 12.64
N PHE A 27 -19.82 -6.02 11.74
CA PHE A 27 -21.07 -6.74 11.94
C PHE A 27 -21.01 -7.68 13.14
N GLY A 28 -19.91 -8.42 13.31
CA GLY A 28 -19.72 -9.31 14.45
C GLY A 28 -19.81 -8.57 15.79
N LEU A 29 -19.14 -7.42 15.92
CA LEU A 29 -19.16 -6.59 17.11
C LEU A 29 -20.56 -6.08 17.42
N THR A 30 -21.23 -5.47 16.44
CA THR A 30 -22.56 -4.88 16.64
C THR A 30 -23.63 -5.93 16.95
N ILE A 31 -23.64 -7.05 16.22
CA ILE A 31 -24.57 -8.16 16.45
C ILE A 31 -24.31 -8.79 17.82
N TRP A 32 -23.05 -9.05 18.17
CA TRP A 32 -22.70 -9.66 19.45
C TRP A 32 -23.09 -8.76 20.63
N SER A 33 -22.80 -7.46 20.55
CA SER A 33 -23.22 -6.49 21.57
C SER A 33 -24.74 -6.41 21.68
N ALA A 34 -25.46 -6.37 20.55
CA ALA A 34 -26.91 -6.34 20.55
C ALA A 34 -27.53 -7.58 21.21
N LEU A 35 -27.03 -8.77 20.86
CA LEU A 35 -27.48 -10.04 21.46
C LEU A 35 -27.13 -10.13 22.94
N LYS A 36 -25.99 -9.59 23.38
CA LYS A 36 -25.55 -9.70 24.77
C LYS A 36 -26.38 -8.85 25.73
N TRP A 37 -26.78 -7.65 25.31
CA TRP A 37 -27.57 -6.74 26.15
C TRP A 37 -29.08 -6.78 25.89
N GLY A 38 -29.53 -7.21 24.71
CA GLY A 38 -30.95 -7.39 24.42
C GLY A 38 -31.80 -6.12 24.48
N LEU A 39 -31.18 -4.94 24.36
CA LEU A 39 -31.86 -3.66 24.54
C LEU A 39 -32.76 -3.33 23.34
N VAL A 40 -34.06 -3.21 23.60
CA VAL A 40 -35.03 -2.69 22.62
C VAL A 40 -35.04 -1.16 22.73
N THR A 41 -34.49 -0.48 21.72
CA THR A 41 -34.46 1.00 21.67
C THR A 41 -35.35 1.50 20.53
N GLY A 42 -36.27 2.42 20.85
CA GLY A 42 -37.19 3.00 19.86
C GLY A 42 -38.10 2.00 19.16
N GLY A 43 -38.44 0.88 19.82
CA GLY A 43 -39.34 -0.17 19.29
C GLY A 43 -38.74 -1.04 18.18
N LYS A 44 -37.44 -0.90 17.88
CA LYS A 44 -36.75 -1.66 16.83
C LYS A 44 -36.34 -3.05 17.32
N PRO A 45 -36.21 -4.04 16.41
CA PRO A 45 -35.67 -5.34 16.78
C PRO A 45 -34.24 -5.21 17.33
N VAL A 46 -33.90 -6.07 18.29
CA VAL A 46 -32.57 -6.11 18.94
C VAL A 46 -31.45 -6.13 17.91
N VAL A 47 -31.61 -6.94 16.86
CA VAL A 47 -30.73 -6.92 15.69
C VAL A 47 -31.34 -6.02 14.62
N SER A 48 -30.83 -4.79 14.53
CA SER A 48 -31.23 -3.81 13.53
C SER A 48 -30.09 -3.57 12.54
N ILE A 49 -30.20 -4.13 11.34
CA ILE A 49 -29.13 -4.09 10.33
C ILE A 49 -28.79 -2.67 9.82
N PRO A 50 -29.76 -1.77 9.53
CA PRO A 50 -29.44 -0.44 8.97
C PRO A 50 -28.42 0.38 9.78
N PRO A 51 -28.49 0.51 11.12
CA PRO A 51 -27.47 1.22 11.89
C PRO A 51 -26.12 0.47 11.94
N PHE A 52 -26.11 -0.86 11.84
CA PHE A 52 -24.87 -1.65 11.90
C PHE A 52 -24.00 -1.47 10.67
N VAL A 53 -24.61 -1.15 9.51
CA VAL A 53 -23.89 -0.86 8.27
C VAL A 53 -22.91 0.31 8.45
N ILE A 54 -23.29 1.35 9.19
CA ILE A 54 -22.44 2.52 9.44
C ILE A 54 -21.16 2.09 10.17
N ILE A 55 -21.30 1.29 11.22
CA ILE A 55 -20.16 0.79 11.99
C ILE A 55 -19.31 -0.18 11.17
N ALA A 56 -19.93 -1.08 10.42
CA ALA A 56 -19.22 -2.01 9.54
C ALA A 56 -18.45 -1.28 8.43
N PHE A 57 -19.00 -0.19 7.89
CA PHE A 57 -18.35 0.66 6.90
C PHE A 57 -17.11 1.34 7.48
N GLU A 58 -17.23 1.98 8.64
CA GLU A 58 -16.10 2.63 9.32
C GLU A 58 -14.99 1.64 9.67
N LEU A 59 -15.33 0.45 10.20
CA LEU A 59 -14.32 -0.58 10.47
C LEU A 59 -13.69 -1.13 9.17
N GLY A 60 -14.46 -1.23 8.09
CA GLY A 60 -13.96 -1.60 6.78
C GLY A 60 -12.92 -0.61 6.25
N ILE A 61 -13.18 0.69 6.36
CA ILE A 61 -12.22 1.74 5.97
C ILE A 61 -11.00 1.72 6.89
N LEU A 62 -11.21 1.64 8.21
CA LEU A 62 -10.13 1.65 9.20
C LEU A 62 -9.16 0.48 8.98
N LEU A 63 -9.66 -0.75 8.94
CA LEU A 63 -8.80 -1.92 8.75
C LEU A 63 -8.25 -2.02 7.33
N GLY A 64 -9.02 -1.61 6.31
CA GLY A 64 -8.55 -1.51 4.94
C GLY A 64 -7.34 -0.58 4.83
N GLY A 65 -7.46 0.66 5.32
CA GLY A 65 -6.40 1.66 5.31
C GLY A 65 -5.18 1.25 6.14
N LEU A 66 -5.39 0.66 7.32
CA LEU A 66 -4.29 0.15 8.14
C LEU A 66 -3.55 -1.00 7.45
N SER A 67 -4.27 -1.93 6.82
CA SER A 67 -3.66 -3.00 6.02
C SER A 67 -2.91 -2.46 4.80
N THR A 68 -3.42 -1.42 4.12
CA THR A 68 -2.70 -0.74 3.05
C THR A 68 -1.39 -0.14 3.55
N LEU A 69 -1.44 0.59 4.67
CA LEU A 69 -0.26 1.20 5.28
C LEU A 69 0.79 0.14 5.64
N LEU A 70 0.38 -0.92 6.32
CA LEU A 70 1.26 -2.05 6.66
C LEU A 70 1.86 -2.70 5.42
N ALA A 71 1.08 -2.89 4.36
CA ALA A 71 1.58 -3.45 3.11
C ALA A 71 2.63 -2.55 2.45
N ILE A 72 2.41 -1.23 2.42
CA ILE A 72 3.40 -0.28 1.90
C ILE A 72 4.69 -0.31 2.72
N LEU A 73 4.57 -0.38 4.06
CA LEU A 73 5.75 -0.43 4.92
C LEU A 73 6.56 -1.72 4.71
N VAL A 74 5.88 -2.88 4.65
CA VAL A 74 6.54 -4.19 4.50
C VAL A 74 7.11 -4.37 3.09
N LEU A 75 6.32 -4.12 2.04
CA LEU A 75 6.75 -4.32 0.65
C LEU A 75 7.71 -3.22 0.18
N GLY A 76 7.50 -2.00 0.65
CA GLY A 76 8.39 -0.86 0.41
C GLY A 76 9.68 -0.91 1.24
N LYS A 77 9.83 -1.88 2.15
CA LYS A 77 10.99 -2.04 3.06
C LYS A 77 11.27 -0.75 3.84
N LEU A 78 10.22 -0.16 4.41
CA LEU A 78 10.29 1.03 5.25
C LEU A 78 10.25 0.65 6.75
N PRO A 79 10.91 1.41 7.63
CA PRO A 79 11.72 2.59 7.35
C PRO A 79 13.10 2.22 6.77
N ALA A 80 13.48 2.87 5.67
CA ALA A 80 14.82 2.76 5.13
C ALA A 80 15.81 3.55 6.01
N LEU A 81 16.28 2.94 7.10
CA LEU A 81 17.17 3.57 8.08
C LEU A 81 18.51 4.04 7.48
N ARG A 82 18.93 3.44 6.37
CA ARG A 82 20.10 3.87 5.60
C ARG A 82 19.66 4.28 4.21
N ARG A 83 20.09 5.46 3.75
CA ARG A 83 19.88 5.88 2.37
C ARG A 83 20.63 4.93 1.44
N SER A 84 20.04 4.65 0.28
CA SER A 84 20.71 3.88 -0.76
C SER A 84 22.04 4.57 -1.12
N PRO A 85 23.15 3.83 -1.30
CA PRO A 85 24.42 4.39 -1.74
C PRO A 85 24.31 5.19 -3.04
N THR A 86 23.32 4.87 -3.87
CA THR A 86 23.06 5.53 -5.17
C THR A 86 22.20 6.79 -5.03
N TYR A 87 21.74 7.15 -3.83
CA TYR A 87 20.89 8.32 -3.62
C TYR A 87 21.70 9.63 -3.63
N ASP A 88 21.35 10.56 -4.52
CA ASP A 88 21.83 11.93 -4.54
C ASP A 88 20.69 12.87 -4.09
N PRO A 89 20.93 13.82 -3.15
CA PRO A 89 19.90 14.78 -2.72
C PRO A 89 19.23 15.57 -3.86
N ARG A 90 19.94 15.77 -4.98
CA ARG A 90 19.41 16.47 -6.16
C ARG A 90 18.23 15.73 -6.81
N PHE A 91 18.07 14.43 -6.54
CA PHE A 91 16.95 13.66 -7.08
C PHE A 91 15.57 14.05 -6.53
N THR A 92 15.53 14.74 -5.39
CA THR A 92 14.28 15.25 -4.82
C THR A 92 13.96 16.68 -5.32
N VAL A 93 14.89 17.31 -6.06
CA VAL A 93 14.78 18.73 -6.44
C VAL A 93 14.52 18.88 -7.94
N ASP A 94 15.52 18.58 -8.77
CA ASP A 94 15.52 18.94 -10.20
C ASP A 94 16.04 17.83 -11.13
N ARG A 95 16.56 16.72 -10.58
CA ARG A 95 17.23 15.66 -11.37
C ARG A 95 16.55 14.30 -11.21
N PHE A 96 16.70 13.45 -12.22
CA PHE A 96 16.27 12.04 -12.16
C PHE A 96 17.50 11.13 -12.21
N GLY A 97 17.49 10.07 -11.42
CA GLY A 97 18.57 9.09 -11.35
C GLY A 97 18.15 7.74 -11.91
N ILE A 98 19.02 7.10 -12.70
CA ILE A 98 18.87 5.72 -13.15
C ILE A 98 20.00 4.91 -12.53
N ALA A 99 19.65 3.94 -11.68
CA ALA A 99 20.61 3.03 -11.06
C ALA A 99 20.63 1.70 -11.84
N VAL A 100 21.80 1.30 -12.33
CA VAL A 100 21.98 0.04 -13.07
C VAL A 100 22.92 -0.86 -12.29
N THR A 101 22.39 -1.97 -11.77
CA THR A 101 23.23 -3.01 -11.16
C THR A 101 23.84 -3.87 -12.25
N CYS A 102 25.17 -3.80 -12.41
CA CYS A 102 25.90 -4.61 -13.38
C CYS A 102 27.23 -5.12 -12.82
N GLY A 103 27.72 -6.24 -13.36
CA GLY A 103 29.06 -6.75 -13.04
C GLY A 103 30.15 -5.83 -13.61
N PRO A 104 31.38 -5.88 -13.04
CA PRO A 104 32.47 -4.97 -13.40
C PRO A 104 32.82 -4.98 -14.89
N GLU A 105 32.73 -6.14 -15.52
CA GLU A 105 32.92 -6.37 -16.98
C GLU A 105 32.02 -5.47 -17.84
N ARG A 106 30.78 -5.22 -17.38
CA ARG A 106 29.71 -4.56 -18.14
C ARG A 106 29.54 -3.09 -17.79
N ALA A 107 30.17 -2.62 -16.72
CA ALA A 107 30.10 -1.22 -16.30
C ALA A 107 30.54 -0.22 -17.40
N PRO A 108 31.60 -0.48 -18.21
CA PRO A 108 31.97 0.42 -19.30
C PRO A 108 30.93 0.45 -20.43
N ALA A 109 30.29 -0.68 -20.72
CA ALA A 109 29.24 -0.77 -21.73
C ALA A 109 27.97 -0.04 -21.27
N ALA A 110 27.55 -0.27 -20.02
CA ALA A 110 26.40 0.41 -19.43
C ALA A 110 26.58 1.94 -19.40
N GLY A 111 27.77 2.42 -19.01
CA GLY A 111 28.09 3.85 -19.03
C GLY A 111 27.99 4.46 -20.43
N ARG A 112 28.52 3.78 -21.45
CA ARG A 112 28.41 4.23 -22.85
C ARG A 112 26.96 4.28 -23.33
N CYS A 113 26.16 3.26 -23.02
CA CYS A 113 24.74 3.26 -23.37
C CYS A 113 23.99 4.44 -22.72
N LEU A 114 24.25 4.70 -21.43
CA LEU A 114 23.62 5.83 -20.72
C LEU A 114 24.03 7.18 -21.31
N SER A 115 25.31 7.39 -21.61
CA SER A 115 25.77 8.63 -22.26
C SER A 115 25.16 8.80 -23.66
N GLN A 116 25.07 7.73 -24.45
CA GLN A 116 24.43 7.78 -25.78
C GLN A 116 22.92 8.05 -25.70
N ALA A 117 22.26 7.60 -24.64
CA ALA A 117 20.86 7.87 -24.36
C ALA A 117 20.59 9.30 -23.83
N GLY A 118 21.62 10.12 -23.66
CA GLY A 118 21.49 11.52 -23.22
C GLY A 118 21.64 11.74 -21.71
N ALA A 119 22.28 10.82 -20.96
CA ALA A 119 22.57 11.06 -19.55
C ALA A 119 23.56 12.23 -19.38
N GLU A 120 23.15 13.26 -18.61
CA GLU A 120 23.96 14.45 -18.33
C GLU A 120 25.18 14.11 -17.46
N GLU A 121 25.03 13.19 -16.50
CA GLU A 121 26.08 12.76 -15.58
C GLU A 121 26.04 11.24 -15.40
N VAL A 122 27.20 10.56 -15.53
CA VAL A 122 27.33 9.11 -15.33
C VAL A 122 28.39 8.85 -14.25
N ARG A 123 27.96 8.30 -13.11
CA ARG A 123 28.82 7.90 -11.99
C ARG A 123 28.88 6.37 -11.90
N ARG A 124 30.06 5.84 -11.53
CA ARG A 124 30.30 4.40 -11.33
C ARG A 124 30.19 4.02 -9.88
#